data_AF-A0A644WR62-F1
#
_entry.id   AF-A0A644WR62-F1
#
_cell.length_a   1.000
_cell.length_b   1.000
_cell.length_c   1.000
_cell.angle_alpha   90.00
_cell.angle_beta   90.00
_cell.angle_gamma   90.00
#
_symmetry.space_group_name_H-M   'P 1'
#
loop_
_entity.id
_entity.type
_entity.pdbx_description
1 polymer ?
#
loop_
_entity_poly.entity_id
_entity_poly.type
_entity_poly.pdbx_seq_one_letter_code
_entity_poly.pdbx_strand_id
1 'polypeptide(L)'
;MIRIACYIFILLSALSMNAQDSAFVSVQYKYPNGIVSSEGFLHDGKPDGYWKAYYENGMLKAEGNRKNFQLDSLWKFYSEDGKITQEINYSNGLKNGIRRTYQKDEIIEDYFVDDVREKYSKVFFQDGTLKKVTPFSGGMENGTSFEYNKDGVIILIAEYKKGFLISREHINRIDPNGLKQGLWKDFYDNGKLKSEVTYLNDKKNGYLKKYDSTGTLLSIEKYINDEPAQFAEELKEYEIRRDYYSSGKVKVEGSYYKNKPDGIRREYDSTGNIVKGYVFGGGIMLGEGIIDPAGKKQGPWKEYYETGELMASGTYKNNERVGSWTFYHNNGKVEQKGSFTTKGIPDDEWNYYYESGNLLKKEFYEDGEPEGEYVEYSDSGEVLVKGMYSEGLETGEWYYAIGDVIEKGKYQDGVQVDWWEIRSKSDGQLIFRGKFFDGLPDGKHTWYYPDGTKKTEGLYVNGLREGDWRIYAPDGSLIINITYRNGIEIKYDNVIIKPEIDPITEE
;
A
#
# COMPACT_ATOMS: atom_id res chain seq x y z
N MET A 1 104.44 2.75 26.35
CA MET A 1 104.44 2.06 27.66
C MET A 1 103.02 2.08 28.18
N ILE A 2 102.47 0.89 28.48
CA ILE A 2 101.34 0.61 29.38
C ILE A 2 99.92 0.98 28.89
N ARG A 3 99.13 -0.08 28.67
CA ARG A 3 97.65 -0.13 28.63
C ARG A 3 97.08 0.20 30.01
N ILE A 4 95.88 0.79 30.07
CA ILE A 4 94.80 0.40 31.01
C ILE A 4 93.46 0.80 30.38
N ALA A 5 92.58 -0.18 30.23
CA ALA A 5 91.16 0.00 29.98
C ALA A 5 90.45 0.17 31.33
N CYS A 6 89.55 1.14 31.45
CA CYS A 6 88.58 1.20 32.53
C CYS A 6 87.19 1.37 31.93
N TYR A 7 86.39 0.32 32.03
CA TYR A 7 84.94 0.33 31.84
C TYR A 7 84.30 1.08 33.01
N ILE A 8 83.45 2.07 32.74
CA ILE A 8 82.52 2.60 33.72
C ILE A 8 81.11 2.19 33.26
N PHE A 9 80.57 1.21 33.97
CA PHE A 9 79.16 0.87 34.00
C PHE A 9 78.40 2.04 34.63
N ILE A 10 77.49 2.68 33.89
CA ILE A 10 76.45 3.52 34.49
C ILE A 10 75.19 2.67 34.54
N LEU A 11 74.78 2.30 35.75
CA LEU A 11 73.49 1.69 36.04
C LEU A 11 72.37 2.59 35.50
N LEU A 12 71.54 2.06 34.60
CA LEU A 12 70.17 2.55 34.46
C LEU A 12 69.39 2.12 35.71
N SER A 13 69.26 3.01 36.68
CA SER A 13 68.22 2.85 37.70
C SER A 13 66.88 3.17 37.05
N ALA A 14 66.07 2.13 36.85
CA ALA A 14 64.66 2.25 36.54
C ALA A 14 63.97 2.98 37.70
N LEU A 15 63.71 4.28 37.53
CA LEU A 15 62.76 5.01 38.34
C LEU A 15 61.37 4.64 37.83
N SER A 16 60.76 3.66 38.47
CA SER A 16 59.31 3.47 38.47
C SER A 16 58.68 4.72 39.09
N MET A 17 58.28 5.68 38.25
CA MET A 17 57.30 6.67 38.68
C MET A 17 55.96 5.97 38.78
N ASN A 18 55.52 5.76 40.02
CA ASN A 18 54.16 5.36 40.35
C ASN A 18 53.19 6.29 39.61
N ALA A 19 52.31 5.73 38.78
CA ALA A 19 51.10 6.41 38.36
C ALA A 19 50.29 6.65 39.64
N GLN A 20 50.31 7.90 40.12
CA GLN A 20 49.38 8.35 41.13
C GLN A 20 48.01 8.33 40.44
N ASP A 21 47.13 7.38 40.81
CA ASP A 21 45.73 7.41 40.40
C ASP A 21 45.22 8.84 40.61
N SER A 22 44.87 9.52 39.52
CA SER A 22 44.49 10.91 39.62
C SER A 22 43.18 10.98 40.40
N ALA A 23 43.17 11.79 41.46
CA ALA A 23 41.96 11.90 42.26
C ALA A 23 40.85 12.56 41.44
N PHE A 24 39.60 12.12 41.64
CA PHE A 24 38.44 12.82 41.09
C PHE A 24 38.39 14.26 41.64
N VAL A 25 38.33 15.24 40.75
CA VAL A 25 38.24 16.67 41.11
C VAL A 25 36.88 17.22 40.70
N SER A 26 36.12 17.74 41.66
CA SER A 26 34.87 18.45 41.35
C SER A 26 35.18 19.80 40.71
N VAL A 27 34.52 20.10 39.59
CA VAL A 27 34.70 21.34 38.83
C VAL A 27 33.37 21.98 38.46
N GLN A 28 33.42 23.30 38.29
CA GLN A 28 32.29 24.10 37.81
C GLN A 28 32.79 25.12 36.79
N TYR A 29 32.12 25.16 35.64
CA TYR A 29 32.35 26.12 34.57
C TYR A 29 31.19 27.12 34.51
N LYS A 30 31.46 28.36 34.12
CA LYS A 30 30.48 29.44 34.09
C LYS A 30 30.48 30.14 32.74
N TYR A 31 29.29 30.57 32.32
CA TYR A 31 29.07 31.49 31.22
C TYR A 31 29.62 32.89 31.53
N PRO A 32 29.80 33.76 30.51
CA PRO A 32 30.20 35.15 30.72
C PRO A 32 29.26 35.93 31.65
N ASN A 33 27.97 35.57 31.69
CA ASN A 33 26.97 36.16 32.58
C ASN A 33 27.07 35.68 34.05
N GLY A 34 28.04 34.81 34.37
CA GLY A 34 28.30 34.28 35.71
C GLY A 34 27.46 33.05 36.10
N ILE A 35 26.49 32.64 35.27
CA ILE A 35 25.67 31.43 35.49
C ILE A 35 26.51 30.19 35.18
N VAL A 36 26.29 29.11 35.92
CA VAL A 36 26.98 27.83 35.73
C VAL A 36 26.61 27.26 34.36
N SER A 37 27.59 26.93 33.53
CA SER A 37 27.39 26.28 32.23
C SER A 37 27.43 24.77 32.34
N SER A 38 28.28 24.24 33.21
CA SER A 38 28.38 22.80 33.49
C SER A 38 29.15 22.53 34.78
N GLU A 39 28.84 21.43 35.44
CA GLU A 39 29.54 20.97 36.64
C GLU A 39 29.59 19.44 36.71
N GLY A 40 30.55 18.92 37.45
CA GLY A 40 30.73 17.48 37.63
C GLY A 40 32.14 17.15 38.10
N PHE A 41 32.59 15.93 37.85
CA PHE A 41 33.92 15.49 38.24
C PHE A 41 34.85 15.33 37.04
N LEU A 42 36.13 15.67 37.23
CA LEU A 42 37.22 15.36 36.32
C LEU A 42 38.07 14.23 36.89
N HIS A 43 38.51 13.35 36.02
CA HIS A 43 39.56 12.35 36.25
C HIS A 43 40.56 12.51 35.10
N ASP A 44 41.86 12.59 35.37
CA ASP A 44 42.89 12.94 34.36
C ASP A 44 42.58 14.20 33.51
N GLY A 45 41.95 15.20 34.12
CA GLY A 45 41.57 16.45 33.44
C GLY A 45 40.41 16.32 32.44
N LYS A 46 39.75 15.16 32.36
CA LYS A 46 38.60 14.90 31.49
C LYS A 46 37.34 14.59 32.31
N PRO A 47 36.14 14.96 31.84
CA PRO A 47 34.88 14.63 32.51
C PRO A 47 34.73 13.12 32.75
N ASP A 48 34.60 12.71 34.01
CA ASP A 48 34.41 11.31 34.41
C ASP A 48 33.55 11.26 35.69
N GLY A 49 32.57 10.37 35.74
CA GLY A 49 31.50 10.39 36.75
C GLY A 49 30.31 11.28 36.39
N TYR A 50 29.48 11.61 37.37
CA TYR A 50 28.22 12.31 37.15
C TYR A 50 28.43 13.77 36.76
N TRP A 51 27.68 14.22 35.74
CA TRP A 51 27.87 15.51 35.09
C TRP A 51 26.55 16.18 34.78
N LYS A 52 26.53 17.50 34.90
CA LYS A 52 25.40 18.37 34.56
C LYS A 52 25.84 19.49 33.63
N ALA A 53 24.98 19.84 32.69
CA ALA A 53 25.10 21.00 31.82
C ALA A 53 23.83 21.83 31.90
N TYR A 54 23.95 23.15 31.77
CA TYR A 54 22.86 24.11 31.93
C TYR A 54 22.75 25.01 30.70
N TYR A 55 21.62 25.69 30.54
CA TYR A 55 21.42 26.79 29.61
C TYR A 55 21.89 28.11 30.23
N GLU A 56 22.02 29.17 29.42
CA GLU A 56 22.42 30.51 29.92
C GLU A 56 21.42 31.11 30.91
N ASN A 57 20.17 30.62 30.91
CA ASN A 57 19.14 31.00 31.89
C ASN A 57 19.26 30.22 33.22
N GLY A 58 20.24 29.32 33.35
CA GLY A 58 20.49 28.50 34.54
C GLY A 58 19.66 27.23 34.64
N MET A 59 18.74 26.97 33.70
CA MET A 59 17.96 25.74 33.66
C MET A 59 18.81 24.57 33.19
N LEU A 60 18.53 23.37 33.71
CA LEU A 60 19.26 22.17 33.34
C LEU A 60 19.07 21.89 31.84
N LYS A 61 20.15 21.56 31.15
CA LYS A 61 20.21 21.24 29.71
C LYS A 61 20.41 19.75 29.49
N ALA A 62 21.32 19.15 30.24
CA ALA A 62 21.56 17.72 30.21
C ALA A 62 22.21 17.23 31.51
N GLU A 63 21.96 15.98 31.88
CA GLU A 63 22.68 15.33 32.97
C GLU A 63 22.83 13.82 32.73
N GLY A 64 23.88 13.23 33.29
CA GLY A 64 24.14 11.81 33.18
C GLY A 64 25.51 11.41 33.71
N ASN A 65 25.83 10.12 33.60
CA ASN A 65 27.10 9.59 34.07
C ASN A 65 28.13 9.47 32.93
N ARG A 66 29.40 9.60 33.29
CA ARG A 66 30.52 9.20 32.44
C ARG A 66 31.34 8.12 33.13
N LYS A 67 31.89 7.22 32.33
CA LYS A 67 32.84 6.19 32.77
C LYS A 67 33.96 6.11 31.75
N ASN A 68 35.21 6.21 32.20
CA ASN A 68 36.37 6.24 31.31
C ASN A 68 36.23 7.34 30.23
N PHE A 69 35.73 8.50 30.64
CA PHE A 69 35.52 9.69 29.79
C PHE A 69 34.42 9.56 28.71
N GLN A 70 33.71 8.44 28.66
CA GLN A 70 32.63 8.18 27.69
C GLN A 70 31.26 8.30 28.36
N LEU A 71 30.21 8.58 27.57
CA LEU A 71 28.83 8.56 28.06
C LEU A 71 28.46 7.15 28.52
N ASP A 72 27.82 7.06 29.68
CA ASP A 72 27.44 5.78 30.30
C ASP A 72 26.10 5.91 31.03
N SER A 73 25.35 4.82 31.05
CA SER A 73 24.05 4.72 31.72
C SER A 73 23.02 5.72 31.16
N LEU A 74 22.07 6.17 31.98
CA LEU A 74 20.99 7.05 31.56
C LEU A 74 21.46 8.51 31.48
N TRP A 75 21.25 9.11 30.32
CA TRP A 75 21.38 10.54 30.07
C TRP A 75 20.01 11.17 29.85
N LYS A 76 19.76 12.31 30.49
CA LYS A 76 18.53 13.09 30.36
C LYS A 76 18.83 14.43 29.72
N PHE A 77 17.96 14.87 28.81
CA PHE A 77 18.06 16.13 28.10
C PHE A 77 16.78 16.94 28.28
N TYR A 78 16.95 18.25 28.42
CA TYR A 78 15.90 19.16 28.82
C TYR A 78 15.80 20.32 27.85
N SER A 79 14.60 20.84 27.63
CA SER A 79 14.35 22.10 26.91
C SER A 79 14.69 23.32 27.79
N GLU A 80 14.75 24.51 27.19
CA GLU A 80 15.01 25.76 27.92
C GLU A 80 13.92 26.12 28.95
N ASP A 81 12.72 25.54 28.86
CA ASP A 81 11.63 25.64 29.85
C ASP A 81 11.63 24.49 30.88
N GLY A 82 12.66 23.63 30.86
CA GLY A 82 12.91 22.61 31.88
C GLY A 82 12.17 21.28 31.70
N LYS A 83 11.47 21.08 30.58
CA LYS A 83 10.81 19.80 30.29
C LYS A 83 11.82 18.80 29.73
N ILE A 84 11.68 17.54 30.10
CA ILE A 84 12.49 16.46 29.49
C ILE A 84 12.10 16.34 28.02
N THR A 85 13.09 16.38 27.14
CA THR A 85 12.92 16.17 25.70
C THR A 85 13.39 14.79 25.28
N GLN A 86 14.45 14.27 25.93
CA GLN A 86 15.01 12.95 25.64
C GLN A 86 15.58 12.28 26.88
N GLU A 87 15.46 10.95 26.90
CA GLU A 87 16.19 10.05 27.80
C GLU A 87 16.94 9.04 26.94
N ILE A 88 18.24 8.84 27.16
CA ILE A 88 19.07 7.97 26.31
C ILE A 88 19.96 7.10 27.19
N ASN A 89 19.91 5.78 27.01
CA ASN A 89 20.87 4.88 27.63
C ASN A 89 22.13 4.75 26.76
N TYR A 90 23.30 4.86 27.40
CA TYR A 90 24.61 4.73 26.79
C TYR A 90 25.42 3.61 27.43
N SER A 91 26.28 2.97 26.64
CA SER A 91 27.35 2.10 27.12
C SER A 91 28.58 2.32 26.25
N ASN A 92 29.74 2.56 26.87
CA ASN A 92 31.00 2.88 26.19
C ASN A 92 30.87 4.02 25.16
N GLY A 93 30.04 5.03 25.45
CA GLY A 93 29.83 6.20 24.59
C GLY A 93 28.83 6.01 23.45
N LEU A 94 28.38 4.78 23.19
CA LEU A 94 27.40 4.46 22.14
C LEU A 94 26.01 4.31 22.74
N LYS A 95 24.94 4.63 21.99
CA LYS A 95 23.57 4.36 22.46
C LYS A 95 23.38 2.85 22.61
N ASN A 96 22.97 2.42 23.79
CA ASN A 96 22.75 1.00 24.07
C ASN A 96 21.63 0.86 25.10
N GLY A 97 20.54 0.18 24.72
CA GLY A 97 19.29 0.12 25.46
C GLY A 97 18.26 1.12 24.95
N ILE A 98 17.39 1.59 25.85
CA ILE A 98 16.21 2.39 25.48
C ILE A 98 16.59 3.87 25.30
N ARG A 99 16.09 4.47 24.21
CA ARG A 99 15.96 5.91 24.03
C ARG A 99 14.48 6.29 24.09
N ARG A 100 14.11 7.28 24.91
CA ARG A 100 12.79 7.93 24.86
C ARG A 100 12.91 9.35 24.31
N THR A 101 12.00 9.72 23.42
CA THR A 101 11.83 11.07 22.90
C THR A 101 10.44 11.56 23.23
N TYR A 102 10.35 12.72 23.86
CA TYR A 102 9.09 13.36 24.26
C TYR A 102 8.75 14.43 23.24
N GLN A 103 7.74 14.17 22.42
CA GLN A 103 7.20 15.14 21.47
C GLN A 103 5.91 15.76 22.02
N LYS A 104 5.35 16.74 21.31
CA LYS A 104 4.14 17.47 21.74
C LYS A 104 2.96 16.54 22.01
N ASP A 105 2.74 15.57 21.12
CA ASP A 105 1.54 14.74 21.11
C ASP A 105 1.83 13.24 21.35
N GLU A 106 3.11 12.85 21.36
CA GLU A 106 3.53 11.44 21.41
C GLU A 106 4.84 11.24 22.18
N ILE A 107 5.04 10.02 22.68
CA ILE A 107 6.31 9.55 23.25
C ILE A 107 6.84 8.42 22.36
N ILE A 108 8.09 8.50 21.94
CA ILE A 108 8.74 7.50 21.09
C ILE A 108 9.81 6.78 21.91
N GLU A 109 9.73 5.45 21.99
CA GLU A 109 10.70 4.56 22.62
C GLU A 109 11.41 3.71 21.56
N ASP A 110 12.70 3.94 21.36
CA ASP A 110 13.53 3.16 20.43
C ASP A 110 14.53 2.32 21.22
N TYR A 111 14.77 1.10 20.76
CA TYR A 111 15.80 0.25 21.33
C TYR A 111 17.06 0.28 20.46
N PHE A 112 18.22 0.47 21.09
CA PHE A 112 19.52 0.56 20.44
C PHE A 112 20.48 -0.53 20.93
N VAL A 113 21.34 -1.01 20.03
CA VAL A 113 22.54 -1.77 20.34
C VAL A 113 23.69 -1.09 19.59
N ASP A 114 24.64 -0.53 20.33
CA ASP A 114 25.84 0.14 19.80
C ASP A 114 25.54 1.14 18.66
N ASP A 115 24.67 2.12 18.95
CA ASP A 115 24.16 3.16 18.04
C ASP A 115 23.26 2.70 16.88
N VAL A 116 23.09 1.38 16.69
CA VAL A 116 22.17 0.82 15.70
C VAL A 116 20.80 0.57 16.33
N ARG A 117 19.71 1.00 15.65
CA ARG A 117 18.34 0.69 16.07
C ARG A 117 18.06 -0.79 15.87
N GLU A 118 17.59 -1.45 16.92
CA GLU A 118 17.37 -2.90 16.98
C GLU A 118 16.08 -3.21 17.73
N LYS A 119 15.57 -4.43 17.59
CA LYS A 119 14.35 -4.95 18.25
C LYS A 119 13.07 -4.21 17.86
N TYR A 120 12.89 -2.95 18.26
CA TYR A 120 11.66 -2.19 18.01
C TYR A 120 11.81 -0.67 18.14
N SER A 121 10.85 0.02 17.53
CA SER A 121 10.40 1.37 17.88
C SER A 121 8.94 1.30 18.34
N LYS A 122 8.63 1.91 19.48
CA LYS A 122 7.26 2.02 20.02
C LYS A 122 6.87 3.48 20.10
N VAL A 123 5.66 3.80 19.64
CA VAL A 123 5.05 5.12 19.79
C VAL A 123 3.91 4.99 20.78
N PHE A 124 3.82 5.92 21.71
CA PHE A 124 2.79 6.00 22.73
C PHE A 124 2.04 7.32 22.63
N PHE A 125 0.76 7.30 22.98
CA PHE A 125 0.02 8.52 23.29
C PHE A 125 0.55 9.15 24.60
N GLN A 126 0.21 10.41 24.86
CA GLN A 126 0.66 11.13 26.07
C GLN A 126 0.21 10.49 27.39
N ASP A 127 -0.88 9.72 27.39
CA ASP A 127 -1.34 8.96 28.56
C ASP A 127 -0.57 7.66 28.78
N GLY A 128 0.41 7.35 27.92
CA GLY A 128 1.23 6.14 27.96
C GLY A 128 0.60 4.93 27.26
N THR A 129 -0.58 5.06 26.65
CA THR A 129 -1.17 3.97 25.86
C THR A 129 -0.37 3.74 24.58
N LEU A 130 -0.15 2.47 24.21
CA LEU A 130 0.62 2.11 23.02
C LEU A 130 -0.15 2.51 21.77
N LYS A 131 0.46 3.31 20.91
CA LYS A 131 -0.09 3.76 19.63
C LYS A 131 0.44 2.92 18.47
N LYS A 132 1.72 2.58 18.46
CA LYS A 132 2.34 1.84 17.36
C LYS A 132 3.55 1.05 17.84
N VAL A 133 3.78 -0.12 17.28
CA VAL A 133 5.03 -0.87 17.42
C VAL A 133 5.55 -1.27 16.05
N THR A 134 6.83 -1.03 15.78
CA THR A 134 7.51 -1.34 14.53
C THR A 134 8.80 -2.11 14.84
N PRO A 135 8.96 -3.35 14.38
CA PRO A 135 10.19 -4.12 14.59
C PRO A 135 11.37 -3.54 13.79
N PHE A 136 12.57 -3.57 14.37
CA PHE A 136 13.82 -3.12 13.74
C PHE A 136 14.88 -4.22 13.77
N SER A 137 15.66 -4.32 12.70
CA SER A 137 16.86 -5.16 12.61
C SER A 137 17.88 -4.52 11.68
N GLY A 138 19.14 -4.40 12.11
CA GLY A 138 20.21 -3.76 11.36
C GLY A 138 19.95 -2.28 11.09
N GLY A 139 19.28 -1.58 11.99
CA GLY A 139 18.94 -0.16 11.84
C GLY A 139 17.73 0.14 10.95
N MET A 140 17.10 -0.89 10.35
CA MET A 140 15.99 -0.76 9.42
C MET A 140 14.73 -1.48 9.93
N GLU A 141 13.55 -1.01 9.53
CA GLU A 141 12.28 -1.69 9.79
C GLU A 141 12.28 -3.10 9.17
N ASN A 142 11.98 -4.13 9.96
CA ASN A 142 11.99 -5.51 9.47
C ASN A 142 11.08 -6.41 10.32
N GLY A 143 9.91 -6.77 9.79
CA GLY A 143 8.87 -7.56 10.43
C GLY A 143 7.50 -6.86 10.46
N THR A 144 6.55 -7.46 11.17
CA THR A 144 5.17 -6.98 11.25
C THR A 144 4.99 -5.87 12.29
N SER A 145 4.47 -4.73 11.85
CA SER A 145 4.13 -3.56 12.65
C SER A 145 2.63 -3.49 12.91
N PHE A 146 2.25 -3.06 14.11
CA PHE A 146 0.86 -2.88 14.54
C PHE A 146 0.63 -1.44 14.99
N GLU A 147 -0.48 -0.85 14.58
CA GLU A 147 -0.99 0.42 15.09
C GLU A 147 -2.29 0.19 15.86
N TYR A 148 -2.46 0.91 16.96
CA TYR A 148 -3.56 0.76 17.90
C TYR A 148 -4.31 2.08 18.05
N ASN A 149 -5.61 2.00 18.27
CA ASN A 149 -6.39 3.15 18.76
C ASN A 149 -6.18 3.34 20.28
N LYS A 150 -6.79 4.37 20.86
CA LYS A 150 -6.68 4.67 22.30
C LYS A 150 -7.27 3.59 23.22
N ASP A 151 -8.16 2.74 22.70
CA ASP A 151 -8.74 1.62 23.43
C ASP A 151 -7.87 0.35 23.33
N GLY A 152 -6.73 0.41 22.64
CA GLY A 152 -5.82 -0.72 22.45
C GLY A 152 -6.24 -1.69 21.36
N VAL A 153 -7.20 -1.34 20.51
CA VAL A 153 -7.64 -2.15 19.36
C VAL A 153 -6.67 -1.92 18.20
N ILE A 154 -6.19 -3.01 17.58
CA ILE A 154 -5.36 -2.93 16.37
C ILE A 154 -6.19 -2.38 15.22
N ILE A 155 -5.71 -1.32 14.59
CA ILE A 155 -6.39 -0.61 13.51
C ILE A 155 -5.60 -0.60 12.20
N LEU A 156 -4.31 -0.97 12.23
CA LEU A 156 -3.48 -1.12 11.05
C LEU A 156 -2.42 -2.19 11.29
N ILE A 157 -2.19 -3.01 10.27
CA ILE A 157 -1.10 -3.99 10.20
C ILE A 157 -0.25 -3.63 8.99
N ALA A 158 1.07 -3.58 9.17
CA ALA A 158 2.01 -3.30 8.09
C ALA A 158 3.21 -4.24 8.16
N GLU A 159 3.62 -4.80 7.02
CA GLU A 159 4.80 -5.67 6.94
C GLU A 159 5.98 -4.89 6.37
N TYR A 160 7.13 -4.94 7.03
CA TYR A 160 8.37 -4.31 6.57
C TYR A 160 9.46 -5.33 6.28
N LYS A 161 10.28 -5.09 5.26
CA LYS A 161 11.48 -5.88 4.98
C LYS A 161 12.63 -4.97 4.58
N LYS A 162 13.68 -4.92 5.40
CA LYS A 162 14.87 -4.07 5.20
C LYS A 162 14.52 -2.59 4.89
N GLY A 163 13.60 -2.01 5.67
CA GLY A 163 13.17 -0.61 5.54
C GLY A 163 12.05 -0.38 4.51
N PHE A 164 11.73 -1.36 3.66
CA PHE A 164 10.64 -1.23 2.68
C PHE A 164 9.32 -1.72 3.25
N LEU A 165 8.26 -0.94 3.05
CA LEU A 165 6.88 -1.35 3.31
C LEU A 165 6.43 -2.35 2.24
N ILE A 166 6.16 -3.59 2.65
CA ILE A 166 5.73 -4.70 1.76
C ILE A 166 4.21 -4.73 1.60
N SER A 167 3.47 -4.56 2.70
CA SER A 167 2.01 -4.52 2.67
C SER A 167 1.46 -3.67 3.81
N ARG A 168 0.25 -3.17 3.62
CA ARG A 168 -0.49 -2.39 4.62
C ARG A 168 -1.97 -2.75 4.55
N GLU A 169 -2.54 -3.09 5.70
CA GLU A 169 -3.95 -3.45 5.85
C GLU A 169 -4.60 -2.58 6.93
N HIS A 170 -5.66 -1.86 6.58
CA HIS A 170 -6.47 -1.10 7.53
C HIS A 170 -7.61 -1.99 8.02
N ILE A 171 -7.72 -2.14 9.34
CA ILE A 171 -8.73 -3.01 9.97
C ILE A 171 -9.43 -2.27 11.13
N ASN A 172 -10.55 -2.83 11.58
CA ASN A 172 -11.25 -2.40 12.80
C ASN A 172 -11.57 -0.89 12.82
N ARG A 173 -12.01 -0.34 11.68
CA ARG A 173 -12.30 1.10 11.53
C ARG A 173 -13.77 1.40 11.82
N ILE A 174 -13.99 2.57 12.42
CA ILE A 174 -15.30 3.17 12.63
C ILE A 174 -15.41 4.45 11.79
N ASP A 175 -16.61 4.77 11.33
CA ASP A 175 -16.90 6.05 10.67
C ASP A 175 -17.09 7.19 11.70
N PRO A 176 -17.28 8.46 11.27
CA PRO A 176 -17.49 9.58 12.17
C PRO A 176 -18.74 9.48 13.07
N ASN A 177 -19.71 8.62 12.72
CA ASN A 177 -20.89 8.34 13.54
C ASN A 177 -20.65 7.21 14.54
N GLY A 178 -19.45 6.61 14.55
CA GLY A 178 -19.07 5.52 15.44
C GLY A 178 -19.47 4.14 14.92
N LEU A 179 -19.97 4.02 13.69
CA LEU A 179 -20.39 2.72 13.13
C LEU A 179 -19.19 1.99 12.54
N LYS A 180 -19.11 0.67 12.77
CA LYS A 180 -18.08 -0.21 12.20
C LYS A 180 -18.18 -0.25 10.68
N GLN A 181 -17.03 -0.13 10.02
CA GLN A 181 -16.88 -0.21 8.58
C GLN A 181 -15.72 -1.14 8.20
N GLY A 182 -15.81 -1.73 7.01
CA GLY A 182 -14.73 -2.45 6.36
C GLY A 182 -14.34 -3.75 7.08
N LEU A 183 -13.09 -4.18 6.91
CA LEU A 183 -12.59 -5.44 7.44
C LEU A 183 -12.30 -5.33 8.95
N TRP A 184 -12.84 -6.27 9.71
CA TRP A 184 -12.61 -6.42 11.14
C TRP A 184 -11.87 -7.71 11.41
N LYS A 185 -10.85 -7.64 12.27
CA LYS A 185 -10.03 -8.78 12.68
C LYS A 185 -9.82 -8.78 14.19
N ASP A 186 -10.04 -9.95 14.78
CA ASP A 186 -9.72 -10.23 16.18
C ASP A 186 -8.54 -11.19 16.25
N PHE A 187 -7.72 -11.06 17.29
CA PHE A 187 -6.50 -11.86 17.48
C PHE A 187 -6.53 -12.57 18.84
N TYR A 188 -5.85 -13.69 18.92
CA TYR A 188 -5.51 -14.35 20.18
C TYR A 188 -4.35 -13.62 20.87
N ASP A 189 -4.15 -13.86 22.17
CA ASP A 189 -3.04 -13.26 22.95
C ASP A 189 -1.65 -13.59 22.37
N ASN A 190 -1.55 -14.69 21.62
CA ASN A 190 -0.34 -15.09 20.90
C ASN A 190 -0.14 -14.37 19.55
N GLY A 191 -1.02 -13.43 19.20
CA GLY A 191 -0.99 -12.66 17.96
C GLY A 191 -1.56 -13.37 16.72
N LYS A 192 -2.04 -14.61 16.83
CA LYS A 192 -2.67 -15.32 15.70
C LYS A 192 -4.10 -14.80 15.45
N LEU A 193 -4.49 -14.77 14.17
CA LEU A 193 -5.84 -14.38 13.76
C LEU A 193 -6.86 -15.34 14.40
N LYS A 194 -7.87 -14.77 15.06
CA LYS A 194 -8.95 -15.50 15.72
C LYS A 194 -10.22 -15.46 14.87
N SER A 195 -10.55 -14.30 14.32
CA SER A 195 -11.67 -14.14 13.40
C SER A 195 -11.48 -12.96 12.46
N GLU A 196 -12.08 -13.04 11.27
CA GLU A 196 -12.22 -11.91 10.36
C GLU A 196 -13.63 -11.83 9.77
N VAL A 197 -14.16 -10.62 9.59
CA VAL A 197 -15.45 -10.35 8.94
C VAL A 197 -15.50 -8.92 8.42
N THR A 198 -16.29 -8.66 7.37
CA THR A 198 -16.52 -7.29 6.88
C THR A 198 -17.79 -6.70 7.48
N TYR A 199 -17.74 -5.43 7.87
CA TYR A 199 -18.86 -4.65 8.38
C TYR A 199 -19.24 -3.54 7.39
N LEU A 200 -20.54 -3.28 7.28
CA LEU A 200 -21.11 -2.13 6.59
C LEU A 200 -22.15 -1.50 7.53
N ASN A 201 -21.87 -0.28 8.01
CA ASN A 201 -22.73 0.44 8.96
C ASN A 201 -23.14 -0.42 10.17
N ASP A 202 -22.16 -0.95 10.91
CA ASP A 202 -22.35 -1.86 12.07
C ASP A 202 -22.90 -3.25 11.78
N LYS A 203 -23.28 -3.56 10.54
CA LYS A 203 -23.81 -4.87 10.16
C LYS A 203 -22.78 -5.75 9.48
N LYS A 204 -22.67 -7.02 9.86
CA LYS A 204 -21.85 -8.02 9.17
C LYS A 204 -22.33 -8.18 7.74
N ASN A 205 -21.42 -8.03 6.78
CA ASN A 205 -21.72 -8.11 5.35
C ASN A 205 -20.51 -8.71 4.62
N GLY A 206 -20.52 -10.02 4.38
CA GLY A 206 -19.40 -10.79 3.84
C GLY A 206 -19.19 -12.11 4.58
N TYR A 207 -17.99 -12.68 4.46
CA TYR A 207 -17.65 -13.94 5.12
C TYR A 207 -17.09 -13.70 6.51
N LEU A 208 -17.72 -14.28 7.52
CA LEU A 208 -17.15 -14.47 8.85
C LEU A 208 -16.30 -15.75 8.83
N LYS A 209 -14.99 -15.59 8.99
CA LYS A 209 -14.06 -16.71 9.14
C LYS A 209 -13.58 -16.78 10.58
N LYS A 210 -13.56 -17.98 11.17
CA LYS A 210 -13.06 -18.24 12.52
C LYS A 210 -11.89 -19.21 12.44
N TYR A 211 -10.87 -18.99 13.25
CA TYR A 211 -9.65 -19.79 13.30
C TYR A 211 -9.39 -20.24 14.73
N ASP A 212 -8.67 -21.35 14.91
CA ASP A 212 -8.16 -21.75 16.23
C ASP A 212 -6.84 -21.04 16.59
N SER A 213 -6.32 -21.28 17.80
CA SER A 213 -5.08 -20.65 18.29
C SER A 213 -3.81 -21.07 17.54
N THR A 214 -3.89 -22.09 16.68
CA THR A 214 -2.81 -22.52 15.78
C THR A 214 -2.90 -21.83 14.41
N GLY A 215 -4.03 -21.21 14.09
CA GLY A 215 -4.32 -20.58 12.80
C GLY A 215 -5.09 -21.48 11.82
N THR A 216 -5.59 -22.64 12.27
CA THR A 216 -6.41 -23.53 11.44
C THR A 216 -7.82 -22.97 11.33
N LEU A 217 -8.35 -22.91 10.10
CA LEU A 217 -9.71 -22.43 9.83
C LEU A 217 -10.75 -23.39 10.43
N LEU A 218 -11.61 -22.88 11.32
CA LEU A 218 -12.67 -23.62 12.00
C LEU A 218 -14.02 -23.53 11.28
N SER A 219 -14.39 -22.35 10.78
CA SER A 219 -15.65 -22.15 10.06
C SER A 219 -15.60 -20.95 9.12
N ILE A 220 -16.45 -21.00 8.09
CA ILE A 220 -16.77 -19.87 7.21
C ILE A 220 -18.30 -19.77 7.15
N GLU A 221 -18.83 -18.59 7.47
CA GLU A 221 -20.26 -18.29 7.45
C GLU A 221 -20.47 -17.02 6.61
N LYS A 222 -21.37 -17.02 5.63
CA LYS A 222 -21.68 -15.82 4.84
C LYS A 222 -22.80 -15.03 5.52
N TYR A 223 -22.62 -13.73 5.65
CA TYR A 223 -23.59 -12.79 6.19
C TYR A 223 -23.96 -11.74 5.15
N ILE A 224 -25.24 -11.36 5.09
CA ILE A 224 -25.73 -10.21 4.33
C ILE A 224 -26.54 -9.36 5.31
N ASN A 225 -26.02 -8.17 5.66
CA ASN A 225 -26.65 -7.26 6.63
C ASN A 225 -27.06 -7.92 7.96
N ASP A 226 -26.10 -8.57 8.64
CA ASP A 226 -26.24 -9.36 9.89
C ASP A 226 -27.07 -10.65 9.81
N GLU A 227 -27.78 -10.88 8.70
CA GLU A 227 -28.48 -12.13 8.50
C GLU A 227 -27.50 -13.19 7.97
N PRO A 228 -27.32 -14.33 8.67
CA PRO A 228 -26.56 -15.43 8.11
C PRO A 228 -27.29 -15.93 6.86
N ALA A 229 -26.57 -15.98 5.74
CA ALA A 229 -27.02 -16.64 4.53
C ALA A 229 -26.99 -18.16 4.78
N GLN A 230 -27.98 -18.65 5.54
CA GLN A 230 -28.24 -20.08 5.69
C GLN A 230 -28.73 -20.62 4.34
N PHE A 231 -28.41 -21.88 4.06
CA PHE A 231 -28.73 -22.65 2.84
C PHE A 231 -27.67 -22.59 1.74
N ALA A 232 -26.74 -23.56 1.79
CA ALA A 232 -26.21 -24.15 0.56
C ALA A 232 -27.40 -24.70 -0.26
N GLU A 233 -27.42 -24.42 -1.55
CA GLU A 233 -28.51 -24.68 -2.50
C GLU A 233 -28.80 -26.18 -2.73
N GLU A 234 -27.95 -27.06 -2.21
CA GLU A 234 -27.82 -28.48 -2.54
C GLU A 234 -28.84 -29.42 -1.85
N LEU A 235 -29.75 -28.90 -1.01
CA LEU A 235 -30.72 -29.71 -0.23
C LEU A 235 -32.21 -29.32 -0.46
N LYS A 236 -32.52 -28.54 -1.51
CA LYS A 236 -33.91 -28.17 -1.81
C LYS A 236 -34.68 -29.36 -2.45
N GLU A 237 -35.75 -29.82 -1.80
CA GLU A 237 -36.71 -30.76 -2.40
C GLU A 237 -37.73 -29.99 -3.26
N TYR A 238 -37.72 -30.25 -4.57
CA TYR A 238 -38.57 -29.59 -5.55
C TYR A 238 -39.80 -30.42 -5.92
N GLU A 239 -40.96 -29.76 -6.05
CA GLU A 239 -42.18 -30.33 -6.61
C GLU A 239 -42.28 -29.96 -8.10
N ILE A 240 -42.45 -30.94 -8.99
CA ILE A 240 -42.71 -30.69 -10.42
C ILE A 240 -44.21 -30.74 -10.69
N ARG A 241 -44.77 -29.65 -11.24
CA ARG A 241 -46.18 -29.54 -11.62
C ARG A 241 -46.33 -29.50 -13.13
N ARG A 242 -47.41 -30.11 -13.64
CA ARG A 242 -47.75 -30.17 -15.07
C ARG A 242 -49.23 -29.90 -15.34
N ASP A 243 -49.49 -29.07 -16.34
CA ASP A 243 -50.82 -28.87 -16.95
C ASP A 243 -50.84 -29.49 -18.35
N TYR A 244 -52.01 -29.94 -18.80
CA TYR A 244 -52.17 -30.67 -20.07
C TYR A 244 -53.23 -30.02 -20.97
N TYR A 245 -53.06 -30.16 -22.28
CA TYR A 245 -54.12 -29.94 -23.26
C TYR A 245 -55.18 -31.04 -23.17
N SER A 246 -56.36 -30.80 -23.76
CA SER A 246 -57.42 -31.82 -23.88
C SER A 246 -56.96 -33.09 -24.61
N SER A 247 -55.93 -32.99 -25.45
CA SER A 247 -55.29 -34.11 -26.12
C SER A 247 -54.40 -34.98 -25.21
N GLY A 248 -54.18 -34.59 -23.96
CA GLY A 248 -53.27 -35.25 -23.02
C GLY A 248 -51.79 -34.86 -23.17
N LYS A 249 -51.44 -33.98 -24.12
CA LYS A 249 -50.08 -33.43 -24.25
C LYS A 249 -49.81 -32.38 -23.17
N VAL A 250 -48.58 -32.34 -22.65
CA VAL A 250 -48.16 -31.31 -21.68
C VAL A 250 -48.30 -29.93 -22.32
N LYS A 251 -48.94 -29.01 -21.60
CA LYS A 251 -49.12 -27.61 -21.94
C LYS A 251 -48.14 -26.74 -21.17
N VAL A 252 -47.95 -27.02 -19.88
CA VAL A 252 -47.02 -26.31 -18.99
C VAL A 252 -46.35 -27.34 -18.08
N GLU A 253 -45.05 -27.20 -17.84
CA GLU A 253 -44.31 -27.94 -16.81
C GLU A 253 -43.47 -26.95 -16.01
N GLY A 254 -43.40 -27.07 -14.68
CA GLY A 254 -42.48 -26.26 -13.90
C GLY A 254 -42.17 -26.78 -12.50
N SER A 255 -41.03 -26.36 -11.95
CA SER A 255 -40.59 -26.69 -10.60
C SER A 255 -41.06 -25.65 -9.56
N TYR A 256 -41.38 -26.14 -8.37
CA TYR A 256 -41.91 -25.37 -7.26
C TYR A 256 -41.20 -25.75 -5.96
N TYR A 257 -40.89 -24.76 -5.14
CA TYR A 257 -40.38 -24.95 -3.77
C TYR A 257 -41.31 -24.23 -2.79
N LYS A 258 -41.81 -24.94 -1.78
CA LYS A 258 -42.78 -24.41 -0.80
C LYS A 258 -43.97 -23.67 -1.46
N ASN A 259 -44.57 -24.27 -2.48
CA ASN A 259 -45.68 -23.74 -3.28
C ASN A 259 -45.39 -22.49 -4.13
N LYS A 260 -44.13 -22.02 -4.22
CA LYS A 260 -43.73 -20.92 -5.11
C LYS A 260 -42.96 -21.46 -6.32
N PRO A 261 -43.14 -20.88 -7.52
CA PRO A 261 -42.28 -21.20 -8.67
C PRO A 261 -40.81 -21.00 -8.31
N ASP A 262 -39.98 -22.02 -8.48
CA ASP A 262 -38.54 -21.98 -8.15
C ASP A 262 -37.84 -23.01 -9.06
N GLY A 263 -36.90 -22.55 -9.88
CA GLY A 263 -36.29 -23.30 -10.98
C GLY A 263 -36.92 -23.03 -12.34
N ILE A 264 -37.06 -24.07 -13.17
CA ILE A 264 -37.44 -23.95 -14.58
C ILE A 264 -38.95 -24.13 -14.75
N ARG A 265 -39.56 -23.29 -15.59
CA ARG A 265 -40.90 -23.51 -16.15
C ARG A 265 -40.85 -23.48 -17.68
N ARG A 266 -41.56 -24.39 -18.35
CA ARG A 266 -41.68 -24.48 -19.81
C ARG A 266 -43.15 -24.48 -20.24
N GLU A 267 -43.40 -23.88 -21.39
CA GLU A 267 -44.70 -23.86 -22.08
C GLU A 267 -44.54 -24.51 -23.45
N TYR A 268 -45.54 -25.32 -23.81
CA TYR A 268 -45.56 -26.13 -25.01
C TYR A 268 -46.76 -25.76 -25.88
N ASP A 269 -46.62 -25.82 -27.20
CA ASP A 269 -47.76 -25.75 -28.12
C ASP A 269 -48.57 -27.06 -28.14
N SER A 270 -49.70 -27.07 -28.86
CA SER A 270 -50.57 -28.26 -28.99
C SER A 270 -49.91 -29.43 -29.73
N THR A 271 -48.80 -29.20 -30.43
CA THR A 271 -48.03 -30.23 -31.11
C THR A 271 -46.94 -30.83 -30.21
N GLY A 272 -46.55 -30.13 -29.14
CA GLY A 272 -45.57 -30.55 -28.14
C GLY A 272 -44.23 -29.82 -28.25
N ASN A 273 -44.12 -28.77 -29.07
CA ASN A 273 -42.90 -27.97 -29.18
C ASN A 273 -42.83 -26.93 -28.05
N ILE A 274 -41.62 -26.67 -27.55
CA ILE A 274 -41.40 -25.63 -26.54
C ILE A 274 -41.52 -24.27 -27.21
N VAL A 275 -42.46 -23.46 -26.75
CA VAL A 275 -42.71 -22.10 -27.26
C VAL A 275 -42.20 -21.02 -26.32
N LYS A 276 -42.05 -21.34 -25.04
CA LYS A 276 -41.53 -20.42 -24.03
C LYS A 276 -40.97 -21.15 -22.81
N GLY A 277 -40.02 -20.54 -22.15
CA GLY A 277 -39.39 -21.00 -20.92
C GLY A 277 -39.13 -19.82 -20.00
N TYR A 278 -39.08 -20.12 -18.71
CA TYR A 278 -38.88 -19.14 -17.64
C TYR A 278 -37.96 -19.73 -16.58
N VAL A 279 -37.18 -18.87 -15.94
CA VAL A 279 -36.38 -19.21 -14.76
C VAL A 279 -36.92 -18.41 -13.58
N PHE A 280 -37.17 -19.10 -12.46
CA PHE A 280 -37.66 -18.52 -11.22
C PHE A 280 -36.71 -18.78 -10.05
N GLY A 281 -36.61 -17.83 -9.12
CA GLY A 281 -35.98 -18.02 -7.81
C GLY A 281 -36.90 -17.49 -6.71
N GLY A 282 -37.33 -18.33 -5.76
CA GLY A 282 -38.18 -17.92 -4.65
C GLY A 282 -39.55 -17.33 -5.04
N GLY A 283 -40.06 -17.63 -6.24
CA GLY A 283 -41.28 -17.06 -6.81
C GLY A 283 -41.07 -15.85 -7.74
N ILE A 284 -39.83 -15.36 -7.86
CA ILE A 284 -39.46 -14.19 -8.67
C ILE A 284 -38.99 -14.66 -10.05
N MET A 285 -39.48 -14.06 -11.14
CA MET A 285 -39.06 -14.38 -12.50
C MET A 285 -37.72 -13.72 -12.82
N LEU A 286 -36.69 -14.51 -13.05
CA LEU A 286 -35.32 -14.06 -13.32
C LEU A 286 -34.97 -14.05 -14.81
N GLY A 287 -35.78 -14.71 -15.65
CA GLY A 287 -35.57 -14.68 -17.10
C GLY A 287 -36.66 -15.39 -17.88
N GLU A 288 -36.78 -15.02 -19.16
CA GLU A 288 -37.65 -15.66 -20.14
C GLU A 288 -36.95 -15.86 -21.49
N GLY A 289 -37.23 -17.00 -22.15
CA GLY A 289 -36.69 -17.37 -23.46
C GLY A 289 -36.92 -18.85 -23.75
N ILE A 290 -36.29 -19.44 -24.77
CA ILE A 290 -36.44 -20.88 -25.02
C ILE A 290 -35.47 -21.68 -24.15
N ILE A 291 -35.98 -22.66 -23.39
CA ILE A 291 -35.19 -23.64 -22.63
C ILE A 291 -35.42 -25.01 -23.26
N ASP A 292 -34.40 -25.59 -23.88
CA ASP A 292 -34.51 -26.90 -24.53
C ASP A 292 -34.76 -28.05 -23.51
N PRO A 293 -35.06 -29.28 -23.97
CA PRO A 293 -35.29 -30.41 -23.08
C PRO A 293 -34.10 -30.76 -22.16
N ALA A 294 -32.87 -30.45 -22.58
CA ALA A 294 -31.67 -30.64 -21.77
C ALA A 294 -31.47 -29.53 -20.71
N GLY A 295 -32.36 -28.53 -20.67
CA GLY A 295 -32.28 -27.42 -19.73
C GLY A 295 -31.42 -26.27 -20.21
N LYS A 296 -31.02 -26.24 -21.49
CA LYS A 296 -30.16 -25.18 -22.02
C LYS A 296 -30.97 -24.05 -22.65
N LYS A 297 -30.54 -22.82 -22.40
CA LYS A 297 -31.06 -21.59 -23.01
C LYS A 297 -30.72 -21.57 -24.51
N GLN A 298 -31.71 -21.20 -25.32
CA GLN A 298 -31.63 -21.08 -26.78
C GLN A 298 -32.38 -19.83 -27.27
N GLY A 299 -31.94 -19.28 -28.40
CA GLY A 299 -32.63 -18.19 -29.10
C GLY A 299 -32.67 -16.88 -28.30
N PRO A 300 -33.60 -15.97 -28.61
CA PRO A 300 -33.75 -14.71 -27.91
C PRO A 300 -34.15 -14.90 -26.44
N TRP A 301 -33.53 -14.12 -25.56
CA TRP A 301 -33.73 -14.16 -24.12
C TRP A 301 -33.80 -12.77 -23.51
N LYS A 302 -34.51 -12.70 -22.38
CA LYS A 302 -34.50 -11.59 -21.44
C LYS A 302 -34.19 -12.11 -20.05
N GLU A 303 -33.40 -11.37 -19.31
CA GLU A 303 -33.03 -11.64 -17.92
C GLU A 303 -33.45 -10.43 -17.08
N TYR A 304 -33.88 -10.67 -15.85
CA TYR A 304 -34.48 -9.66 -14.98
C TYR A 304 -33.76 -9.63 -13.63
N TYR A 305 -33.74 -8.45 -13.03
CA TYR A 305 -33.38 -8.29 -11.62
C TYR A 305 -34.44 -8.92 -10.71
N GLU A 306 -34.09 -9.17 -9.45
CA GLU A 306 -35.04 -9.70 -8.46
C GLU A 306 -36.24 -8.75 -8.22
N THR A 307 -36.05 -7.46 -8.51
CA THR A 307 -37.05 -6.40 -8.47
C THR A 307 -37.98 -6.40 -9.70
N GLY A 308 -37.62 -7.11 -10.78
CA GLY A 308 -38.45 -7.36 -11.95
C GLY A 308 -38.12 -6.51 -13.18
N GLU A 309 -37.22 -5.53 -13.06
CA GLU A 309 -36.73 -4.73 -14.18
C GLU A 309 -35.82 -5.56 -15.10
N LEU A 310 -35.77 -5.19 -16.39
CA LEU A 310 -34.93 -5.86 -17.37
C LEU A 310 -33.46 -5.63 -17.02
N MET A 311 -32.70 -6.71 -16.86
CA MET A 311 -31.27 -6.72 -16.54
C MET A 311 -30.43 -6.96 -17.79
N ALA A 312 -30.86 -7.88 -18.66
CA ALA A 312 -30.16 -8.16 -19.91
C ALA A 312 -31.09 -8.72 -20.98
N SER A 313 -30.69 -8.57 -22.23
CA SER A 313 -31.36 -9.18 -23.37
C SER A 313 -30.37 -9.49 -24.49
N GLY A 314 -30.56 -10.62 -25.15
CA GLY A 314 -29.72 -11.05 -26.26
C GLY A 314 -30.09 -12.45 -26.72
N THR A 315 -29.16 -13.15 -27.39
CA THR A 315 -29.39 -14.50 -27.89
C THR A 315 -28.52 -15.52 -27.16
N TYR A 316 -29.10 -16.66 -26.79
CA TYR A 316 -28.37 -17.82 -26.30
C TYR A 316 -28.26 -18.91 -27.37
N LYS A 317 -27.17 -19.68 -27.31
CA LYS A 317 -27.01 -20.95 -28.01
C LYS A 317 -26.36 -21.93 -27.05
N ASN A 318 -27.10 -22.97 -26.64
CA ASN A 318 -26.64 -23.98 -25.70
C ASN A 318 -26.09 -23.41 -24.36
N ASN A 319 -26.81 -22.47 -23.74
CA ASN A 319 -26.38 -21.69 -22.56
C ASN A 319 -25.27 -20.65 -22.79
N GLU A 320 -24.64 -20.60 -23.96
CA GLU A 320 -23.65 -19.57 -24.28
C GLU A 320 -24.33 -18.33 -24.86
N ARG A 321 -23.93 -17.14 -24.41
CA ARG A 321 -24.37 -15.88 -25.01
C ARG A 321 -23.74 -15.75 -26.41
N VAL A 322 -24.54 -15.47 -27.42
CA VAL A 322 -24.06 -15.33 -28.81
C VAL A 322 -24.66 -14.11 -29.48
N GLY A 323 -23.92 -13.50 -30.40
CA GLY A 323 -24.33 -12.30 -31.11
C GLY A 323 -24.51 -11.11 -30.18
N SER A 324 -25.33 -10.16 -30.58
CA SER A 324 -25.50 -8.91 -29.84
C SER A 324 -26.25 -9.10 -28.52
N TRP A 325 -25.71 -8.50 -27.47
CA TRP A 325 -26.25 -8.45 -26.12
C TRP A 325 -26.33 -7.01 -25.63
N THR A 326 -27.36 -6.73 -24.83
CA THR A 326 -27.55 -5.46 -24.13
C THR A 326 -27.88 -5.75 -22.68
N PHE A 327 -27.19 -5.07 -21.79
CA PHE A 327 -27.35 -5.12 -20.35
C PHE A 327 -27.82 -3.76 -19.88
N TYR A 328 -28.59 -3.72 -18.82
CA TYR A 328 -29.29 -2.53 -18.35
C TYR A 328 -29.05 -2.35 -16.87
N HIS A 329 -28.87 -1.10 -16.44
CA HIS A 329 -28.90 -0.70 -15.04
C HIS A 329 -30.29 -0.93 -14.43
N ASN A 330 -30.39 -0.98 -13.11
CA ASN A 330 -31.68 -1.05 -12.39
C ASN A 330 -32.67 0.08 -12.76
N ASN A 331 -32.17 1.23 -13.23
CA ASN A 331 -32.98 2.35 -13.69
C ASN A 331 -33.54 2.18 -15.12
N GLY A 332 -33.25 1.05 -15.78
CA GLY A 332 -33.70 0.68 -17.12
C GLY A 332 -32.87 1.27 -18.28
N LYS A 333 -31.86 2.09 -18.01
CA LYS A 333 -30.92 2.57 -19.04
C LYS A 333 -29.89 1.49 -19.36
N VAL A 334 -29.34 1.54 -20.56
CA VAL A 334 -28.26 0.62 -20.98
C VAL A 334 -27.05 0.81 -20.07
N GLU A 335 -26.52 -0.30 -19.56
CA GLU A 335 -25.27 -0.39 -18.79
C GLU A 335 -24.11 -0.74 -19.72
N GLN A 336 -24.31 -1.74 -20.57
CA GLN A 336 -23.31 -2.14 -21.56
C GLN A 336 -23.98 -2.87 -22.72
N LYS A 337 -23.35 -2.84 -23.89
CA LYS A 337 -23.77 -3.59 -25.06
C LYS A 337 -22.57 -3.95 -25.93
N GLY A 338 -22.63 -5.11 -26.56
CA GLY A 338 -21.59 -5.61 -27.43
C GLY A 338 -22.01 -6.94 -28.03
N SER A 339 -21.08 -7.65 -28.66
CA SER A 339 -21.34 -8.94 -29.28
C SER A 339 -20.50 -10.05 -28.65
N PHE A 340 -21.02 -11.27 -28.72
CA PHE A 340 -20.30 -12.49 -28.35
C PHE A 340 -20.15 -13.40 -29.56
N THR A 341 -19.01 -14.09 -29.66
CA THR A 341 -18.80 -15.16 -30.64
C THR A 341 -19.73 -16.34 -30.38
N THR A 342 -19.69 -17.34 -31.27
CA THR A 342 -20.48 -18.58 -31.11
C THR A 342 -20.09 -19.44 -29.90
N LYS A 343 -18.98 -19.09 -29.22
CA LYS A 343 -18.44 -19.77 -28.03
C LYS A 343 -18.69 -19.00 -26.72
N GLY A 344 -19.41 -17.88 -26.75
CA GLY A 344 -19.64 -17.08 -25.54
C GLY A 344 -18.52 -16.11 -25.19
N ILE A 345 -17.60 -15.86 -26.12
CA ILE A 345 -16.43 -14.99 -25.91
C ILE A 345 -16.75 -13.58 -26.44
N PRO A 346 -16.43 -12.48 -25.72
CA PRO A 346 -16.60 -11.12 -26.20
C PRO A 346 -15.92 -10.88 -27.56
N ASP A 347 -16.58 -10.15 -28.44
CA ASP A 347 -16.10 -9.86 -29.79
C ASP A 347 -16.66 -8.51 -30.26
N ASP A 348 -15.92 -7.86 -31.18
CA ASP A 348 -16.27 -6.58 -31.78
C ASP A 348 -16.35 -5.43 -30.73
N GLU A 349 -17.00 -4.33 -31.07
CA GLU A 349 -17.14 -3.14 -30.23
C GLU A 349 -18.05 -3.40 -29.01
N TRP A 350 -17.50 -3.19 -27.82
CA TRP A 350 -18.19 -3.13 -26.54
C TRP A 350 -18.30 -1.69 -26.04
N ASN A 351 -19.53 -1.26 -25.81
CA ASN A 351 -19.84 0.06 -25.25
C ASN A 351 -20.39 -0.10 -23.84
N TYR A 352 -19.89 0.72 -22.91
CA TYR A 352 -20.29 0.77 -21.52
C TYR A 352 -20.80 2.17 -21.18
N TYR A 353 -21.74 2.28 -20.26
CA TYR A 353 -22.47 3.51 -19.97
C TYR A 353 -22.65 3.71 -18.46
N TYR A 354 -22.58 4.96 -18.02
CA TYR A 354 -22.96 5.38 -16.68
C TYR A 354 -24.47 5.26 -16.46
N GLU A 355 -24.92 5.28 -15.19
CA GLU A 355 -26.35 5.36 -14.86
C GLU A 355 -27.04 6.63 -15.38
N SER A 356 -26.28 7.68 -15.68
CA SER A 356 -26.76 8.88 -16.37
C SER A 356 -27.22 8.57 -17.80
N GLY A 357 -26.69 7.50 -18.42
CA GLY A 357 -26.84 7.16 -19.83
C GLY A 357 -25.69 7.66 -20.71
N ASN A 358 -24.73 8.40 -20.15
CA ASN A 358 -23.54 8.84 -20.88
C ASN A 358 -22.57 7.67 -21.09
N LEU A 359 -21.85 7.70 -22.20
CA LEU A 359 -20.86 6.68 -22.54
C LEU A 359 -19.70 6.74 -21.54
N LEU A 360 -19.43 5.62 -20.88
CA LEU A 360 -18.32 5.43 -19.94
C LEU A 360 -17.06 5.00 -20.69
N LYS A 361 -17.14 3.95 -21.51
CA LYS A 361 -15.99 3.50 -22.30
C LYS A 361 -16.39 2.70 -23.53
N LYS A 362 -15.45 2.61 -24.46
CA LYS A 362 -15.48 1.82 -25.69
C LYS A 362 -14.22 0.96 -25.75
N GLU A 363 -14.43 -0.32 -26.00
CA GLU A 363 -13.39 -1.33 -26.14
C GLU A 363 -13.71 -2.16 -27.37
N PHE A 364 -12.69 -2.62 -28.08
CA PHE A 364 -12.85 -3.56 -29.19
C PHE A 364 -12.15 -4.86 -28.83
N TYR A 365 -12.79 -5.96 -29.16
CA TYR A 365 -12.30 -7.30 -28.89
C TYR A 365 -12.23 -8.12 -30.18
N GLU A 366 -11.21 -8.95 -30.30
CA GLU A 366 -11.14 -10.02 -31.30
C GLU A 366 -10.94 -11.35 -30.56
N ASP A 367 -11.92 -12.26 -30.65
CA ASP A 367 -11.89 -13.56 -29.95
C ASP A 367 -11.58 -13.47 -28.44
N GLY A 368 -12.02 -12.38 -27.79
CA GLY A 368 -11.92 -12.15 -26.35
C GLY A 368 -10.68 -11.39 -25.89
N GLU A 369 -9.74 -11.14 -26.79
CA GLU A 369 -8.55 -10.32 -26.51
C GLU A 369 -8.80 -8.88 -26.99
N PRO A 370 -8.35 -7.85 -26.25
CA PRO A 370 -8.44 -6.46 -26.70
C PRO A 370 -7.70 -6.22 -28.03
N GLU A 371 -8.39 -5.64 -29.02
CA GLU A 371 -7.84 -5.35 -30.35
C GLU A 371 -8.49 -4.08 -30.92
N GLY A 372 -7.72 -3.02 -31.16
CA GLY A 372 -8.23 -1.76 -31.72
C GLY A 372 -8.33 -0.60 -30.72
N GLU A 373 -9.24 0.35 -30.97
CA GLU A 373 -9.31 1.61 -30.23
C GLU A 373 -9.87 1.42 -28.81
N TYR A 374 -9.21 1.98 -27.80
CA TYR A 374 -9.73 2.08 -26.44
C TYR A 374 -10.04 3.54 -26.13
N VAL A 375 -11.24 3.84 -25.62
CA VAL A 375 -11.56 5.17 -25.11
C VAL A 375 -12.41 5.10 -23.85
N GLU A 376 -11.98 5.76 -22.78
CA GLU A 376 -12.75 5.98 -21.56
C GLU A 376 -13.10 7.47 -21.41
N TYR A 377 -14.29 7.74 -20.91
CA TYR A 377 -14.85 9.07 -20.74
C TYR A 377 -15.32 9.28 -19.30
N SER A 378 -15.34 10.53 -18.85
CA SER A 378 -16.04 10.94 -17.65
C SER A 378 -17.54 10.98 -17.89
N ASP A 379 -18.34 11.06 -16.83
CA ASP A 379 -19.80 11.22 -16.96
C ASP A 379 -20.20 12.55 -17.64
N SER A 380 -19.30 13.55 -17.70
CA SER A 380 -19.54 14.77 -18.48
C SER A 380 -19.18 14.63 -19.97
N GLY A 381 -18.69 13.48 -20.41
CA GLY A 381 -18.25 13.20 -21.77
C GLY A 381 -16.81 13.62 -22.08
N GLU A 382 -16.02 13.94 -21.07
CA GLU A 382 -14.60 14.28 -21.26
C GLU A 382 -13.77 13.00 -21.45
N VAL A 383 -12.85 12.95 -22.41
CA VAL A 383 -11.97 11.79 -22.60
C VAL A 383 -10.97 11.71 -21.44
N LEU A 384 -11.03 10.61 -20.69
CA LEU A 384 -10.14 10.29 -19.59
C LEU A 384 -8.98 9.42 -20.04
N VAL A 385 -9.22 8.44 -20.89
CA VAL A 385 -8.18 7.55 -21.38
C VAL A 385 -8.42 7.29 -22.86
N LYS A 386 -7.37 7.27 -23.66
CA LYS A 386 -7.45 6.90 -25.07
C LYS A 386 -6.17 6.23 -25.53
N GLY A 387 -6.31 5.13 -26.26
CA GLY A 387 -5.18 4.39 -26.80
C GLY A 387 -5.60 3.34 -27.83
N MET A 388 -4.67 2.46 -28.18
CA MET A 388 -4.93 1.30 -29.02
C MET A 388 -4.36 0.04 -28.39
N TYR A 389 -5.04 -1.08 -28.60
CA TYR A 389 -4.56 -2.42 -28.34
C TYR A 389 -4.24 -3.15 -29.63
N SER A 390 -3.23 -4.00 -29.61
CA SER A 390 -2.98 -5.02 -30.63
C SER A 390 -2.46 -6.28 -29.96
N GLU A 391 -3.01 -7.44 -30.30
CA GLU A 391 -2.74 -8.74 -29.65
C GLU A 391 -2.91 -8.68 -28.11
N GLY A 392 -3.90 -7.92 -27.63
CA GLY A 392 -4.18 -7.74 -26.20
C GLY A 392 -3.22 -6.80 -25.46
N LEU A 393 -2.24 -6.19 -26.14
CA LEU A 393 -1.22 -5.32 -25.54
C LEU A 393 -1.35 -3.87 -26.02
N GLU A 394 -1.01 -2.92 -25.16
CA GLU A 394 -1.01 -1.49 -25.51
C GLU A 394 -0.04 -1.22 -26.66
N THR A 395 -0.50 -0.47 -27.67
CA THR A 395 0.31 -0.05 -28.81
C THR A 395 -0.01 1.37 -29.25
N GLY A 396 0.98 2.05 -29.84
CA GLY A 396 0.81 3.40 -30.35
C GLY A 396 0.70 4.46 -29.26
N GLU A 397 0.09 5.60 -29.60
CA GLU A 397 -0.03 6.75 -28.70
C GLU A 397 -1.14 6.52 -27.67
N TRP A 398 -0.81 6.73 -26.41
CA TRP A 398 -1.71 6.67 -25.28
C TRP A 398 -1.84 8.03 -24.61
N TYR A 399 -3.05 8.27 -24.13
CA TYR A 399 -3.49 9.49 -23.48
C TYR A 399 -4.20 9.13 -22.18
N TYR A 400 -3.82 9.78 -21.08
CA TYR A 400 -4.45 9.64 -19.78
C TYR A 400 -4.70 11.03 -19.19
N ALA A 401 -5.92 11.31 -18.74
CA ALA A 401 -6.28 12.52 -18.04
C ALA A 401 -6.76 12.15 -16.63
N ILE A 402 -5.92 12.44 -15.63
CA ILE A 402 -6.12 12.04 -14.23
C ILE A 402 -6.13 13.30 -13.37
N GLY A 403 -7.30 13.67 -12.86
CA GLY A 403 -7.45 14.91 -12.09
C GLY A 403 -7.13 16.15 -12.94
N ASP A 404 -6.13 16.93 -12.52
CA ASP A 404 -5.65 18.14 -13.23
C ASP A 404 -4.40 17.87 -14.09
N VAL A 405 -4.10 16.62 -14.46
CA VAL A 405 -2.97 16.32 -15.34
C VAL A 405 -3.37 15.48 -16.54
N ILE A 406 -2.65 15.69 -17.64
CA ILE A 406 -2.70 14.92 -18.88
C ILE A 406 -1.33 14.29 -19.09
N GLU A 407 -1.28 12.97 -19.18
CA GLU A 407 -0.12 12.18 -19.55
C GLU A 407 -0.29 11.64 -20.97
N LYS A 408 0.76 11.75 -21.78
CA LYS A 408 0.81 11.25 -23.15
C LYS A 408 2.13 10.54 -23.39
N GLY A 409 2.09 9.43 -24.10
CA GLY A 409 3.30 8.77 -24.57
C GLY A 409 2.95 7.56 -25.41
N LYS A 410 3.98 6.81 -25.80
CA LYS A 410 3.82 5.70 -26.72
C LYS A 410 4.05 4.36 -26.03
N TYR A 411 3.23 3.38 -26.38
CA TYR A 411 3.46 1.97 -26.09
C TYR A 411 3.83 1.20 -27.35
N GLN A 412 4.60 0.13 -27.15
CA GLN A 412 4.81 -0.91 -28.12
C GLN A 412 4.77 -2.24 -27.36
N ASP A 413 3.89 -3.16 -27.74
CA ASP A 413 3.76 -4.48 -27.12
C ASP A 413 3.61 -4.41 -25.58
N GLY A 414 2.83 -3.45 -25.08
CA GLY A 414 2.54 -3.27 -23.65
C GLY A 414 3.64 -2.57 -22.86
N VAL A 415 4.77 -2.18 -23.48
CA VAL A 415 5.87 -1.46 -22.82
C VAL A 415 5.99 -0.02 -23.28
N GLN A 416 6.33 0.88 -22.35
CA GLN A 416 6.53 2.30 -22.65
C GLN A 416 7.76 2.49 -23.54
N VAL A 417 7.59 3.25 -24.62
CA VAL A 417 8.64 3.60 -25.56
C VAL A 417 8.57 5.08 -25.93
N ASP A 418 9.70 5.59 -26.41
CA ASP A 418 9.83 6.96 -26.92
C ASP A 418 9.46 8.04 -25.88
N TRP A 419 9.11 9.24 -26.32
CA TRP A 419 8.82 10.37 -25.44
C TRP A 419 7.49 10.22 -24.71
N TRP A 420 7.55 10.50 -23.42
CA TRP A 420 6.42 10.67 -22.52
C TRP A 420 6.41 12.09 -21.97
N GLU A 421 5.22 12.70 -21.93
CA GLU A 421 4.98 14.04 -21.41
C GLU A 421 3.82 14.02 -20.41
N ILE A 422 3.99 14.73 -19.28
CA ILE A 422 2.89 15.06 -18.36
C ILE A 422 2.71 16.57 -18.38
N ARG A 423 1.46 17.02 -18.55
CA ARG A 423 1.07 18.43 -18.58
C ARG A 423 -0.07 18.69 -17.61
N SER A 424 -0.11 19.87 -17.02
CA SER A 424 -1.27 20.37 -16.30
C SER A 424 -2.44 20.56 -17.27
N LYS A 425 -3.64 20.15 -16.86
CA LYS A 425 -4.85 20.23 -17.66
C LYS A 425 -5.45 21.65 -17.61
N SER A 426 -5.32 22.34 -16.49
CA SER A 426 -5.87 23.68 -16.28
C SER A 426 -5.18 24.77 -17.13
N ASP A 427 -3.86 24.69 -17.32
CA ASP A 427 -3.07 25.71 -18.01
C ASP A 427 -2.15 25.17 -19.12
N GLY A 428 -2.08 23.85 -19.32
CA GLY A 428 -1.27 23.21 -20.36
C GLY A 428 0.22 23.14 -20.06
N GLN A 429 0.64 23.55 -18.86
CA GLN A 429 2.04 23.64 -18.50
C GLN A 429 2.71 22.26 -18.44
N LEU A 430 3.91 22.14 -18.99
CA LEU A 430 4.69 20.90 -18.95
C LEU A 430 5.19 20.63 -17.53
N ILE A 431 4.84 19.49 -16.95
CA ILE A 431 5.25 19.02 -15.63
C ILE A 431 6.43 18.06 -15.75
N PHE A 432 6.40 17.20 -16.77
CA PHE A 432 7.44 16.19 -17.02
C PHE A 432 7.61 15.95 -18.51
N ARG A 433 8.86 15.70 -18.92
CA ARG A 433 9.18 15.08 -20.20
C ARG A 433 10.38 14.15 -20.03
N GLY A 434 10.26 12.94 -20.54
CA GLY A 434 11.33 11.94 -20.54
C GLY A 434 11.15 10.95 -21.67
N LYS A 435 12.20 10.20 -21.99
CA LYS A 435 12.13 9.12 -22.99
C LYS A 435 12.17 7.76 -22.29
N PHE A 436 11.48 6.80 -22.85
CA PHE A 436 11.47 5.42 -22.40
C PHE A 436 11.94 4.49 -23.51
N PHE A 437 12.56 3.39 -23.12
CA PHE A 437 12.94 2.29 -24.00
C PHE A 437 12.71 0.99 -23.25
N ASP A 438 11.88 0.11 -23.81
CA ASP A 438 11.54 -1.19 -23.21
C ASP A 438 10.98 -1.06 -21.77
N GLY A 439 10.12 -0.05 -21.55
CA GLY A 439 9.54 0.24 -20.24
C GLY A 439 10.49 0.88 -19.23
N LEU A 440 11.77 1.05 -19.57
CA LEU A 440 12.77 1.66 -18.69
C LEU A 440 13.01 3.13 -19.06
N PRO A 441 13.27 4.01 -18.07
CA PRO A 441 13.76 5.35 -18.32
C PRO A 441 15.02 5.35 -19.19
N ASP A 442 15.01 6.08 -20.30
CA ASP A 442 16.13 6.24 -21.23
C ASP A 442 16.36 7.72 -21.54
N GLY A 443 17.62 8.11 -21.70
CA GLY A 443 17.97 9.47 -22.08
C GLY A 443 17.58 10.51 -21.03
N LYS A 444 17.37 11.75 -21.49
CA LYS A 444 17.20 12.89 -20.61
C LYS A 444 15.76 12.98 -20.09
N HIS A 445 15.62 13.04 -18.77
CA HIS A 445 14.37 13.28 -18.07
C HIS A 445 14.39 14.66 -17.44
N THR A 446 13.27 15.37 -17.48
CA THR A 446 13.15 16.73 -16.95
C THR A 446 11.78 16.94 -16.32
N TRP A 447 11.78 17.46 -15.10
CA TRP A 447 10.60 17.87 -14.35
C TRP A 447 10.61 19.38 -14.17
N TYR A 448 9.42 19.97 -14.11
CA TYR A 448 9.23 21.42 -14.03
C TYR A 448 8.33 21.79 -12.83
N TYR A 449 8.45 23.03 -12.37
CA TYR A 449 7.57 23.66 -11.39
C TYR A 449 6.31 24.25 -12.06
N PRO A 450 5.28 24.63 -11.25
CA PRO A 450 4.07 25.31 -11.73
C PRO A 450 4.27 26.65 -12.47
N ASP A 451 5.48 27.19 -12.54
CA ASP A 451 5.82 28.39 -13.32
C ASP A 451 6.65 28.07 -14.58
N GLY A 452 6.88 26.78 -14.85
CA GLY A 452 7.66 26.29 -15.99
C GLY A 452 9.17 26.30 -15.76
N THR A 453 9.65 26.74 -14.59
CA THR A 453 11.07 26.61 -14.24
C THR A 453 11.42 25.13 -14.04
N LYS A 454 12.64 24.74 -14.39
CA LYS A 454 13.08 23.35 -14.17
C LYS A 454 13.12 23.08 -12.69
N LYS A 455 12.59 21.92 -12.29
CA LYS A 455 12.66 21.41 -10.92
C LYS A 455 13.78 20.41 -10.79
N THR A 456 13.90 19.49 -11.74
CA THR A 456 14.95 18.47 -11.74
C THR A 456 15.23 18.04 -13.17
N GLU A 457 16.48 17.75 -13.51
CA GLU A 457 16.83 17.10 -14.77
C GLU A 457 18.02 16.17 -14.58
N GLY A 458 18.04 15.09 -15.36
CA GLY A 458 19.12 14.11 -15.33
C GLY A 458 19.04 13.16 -16.50
N LEU A 459 20.07 12.34 -16.64
CA LEU A 459 20.16 11.33 -17.67
C LEU A 459 19.89 9.95 -17.06
N TYR A 460 19.12 9.13 -17.77
CA TYR A 460 19.03 7.71 -17.56
C TYR A 460 19.75 6.95 -18.68
N VAL A 461 20.40 5.86 -18.32
CA VAL A 461 20.95 4.86 -19.24
C VAL A 461 20.51 3.49 -18.74
N ASN A 462 19.74 2.75 -19.54
CA ASN A 462 19.17 1.45 -19.18
C ASN A 462 18.38 1.46 -17.85
N GLY A 463 17.56 2.50 -17.62
CA GLY A 463 16.77 2.65 -16.39
C GLY A 463 17.54 3.13 -15.16
N LEU A 464 18.87 3.25 -15.23
CA LEU A 464 19.71 3.71 -14.13
C LEU A 464 20.09 5.18 -14.30
N ARG A 465 20.09 5.94 -13.20
CA ARG A 465 20.57 7.32 -13.20
C ARG A 465 22.05 7.35 -13.59
N GLU A 466 22.40 8.21 -14.54
CA GLU A 466 23.76 8.36 -15.04
C GLU A 466 24.12 9.85 -15.13
N GLY A 467 25.37 10.17 -14.82
CA GLY A 467 25.89 11.53 -14.91
C GLY A 467 25.25 12.50 -13.92
N ASP A 468 25.28 13.78 -14.28
CA ASP A 468 24.86 14.88 -13.42
C ASP A 468 23.33 15.04 -13.38
N TRP A 469 22.78 14.94 -12.17
CA TRP A 469 21.41 15.22 -11.82
C TRP A 469 21.33 16.55 -11.09
N ARG A 470 20.62 17.50 -11.70
CA ARG A 470 20.51 18.88 -11.19
C ARG A 470 19.14 19.09 -10.60
N ILE A 471 19.11 19.56 -9.37
CA ILE A 471 17.88 19.94 -8.65
C ILE A 471 17.92 21.45 -8.46
N TYR A 472 16.83 22.12 -8.82
CA TYR A 472 16.71 23.58 -8.78
C TYR A 472 15.61 24.00 -7.80
N ALA A 473 15.71 25.21 -7.27
CA ALA A 473 14.66 25.86 -6.50
C ALA A 473 13.62 26.51 -7.42
N PRO A 474 12.44 26.91 -6.91
CA PRO A 474 11.41 27.59 -7.71
C PRO A 474 11.88 28.90 -8.38
N ASP A 475 12.88 29.59 -7.82
CA ASP A 475 13.47 30.78 -8.44
C ASP A 475 14.48 30.47 -9.57
N GLY A 476 14.66 29.18 -9.88
CA GLY A 476 15.60 28.67 -10.88
C GLY A 476 17.04 28.51 -10.40
N SER A 477 17.35 28.84 -9.13
CA SER A 477 18.69 28.63 -8.57
C SER A 477 19.00 27.14 -8.41
N LEU A 478 20.24 26.73 -8.71
CA LEU A 478 20.68 25.34 -8.52
C LEU A 478 20.84 25.06 -7.02
N ILE A 479 20.07 24.11 -6.49
CA ILE A 479 20.17 23.67 -5.09
C ILE A 479 21.33 22.71 -4.94
N ILE A 480 21.40 21.70 -5.81
CA ILE A 480 22.40 20.63 -5.72
C ILE A 480 22.59 19.94 -7.07
N ASN A 481 23.83 19.55 -7.34
CA ASN A 481 24.21 18.65 -8.41
C ASN A 481 24.72 17.33 -7.84
N ILE A 482 24.03 16.24 -8.17
CA ILE A 482 24.37 14.88 -7.76
C ILE A 482 24.89 14.13 -8.98
N THR A 483 26.12 13.62 -8.95
CA THR A 483 26.62 12.78 -10.06
C THR A 483 26.39 11.31 -9.72
N TYR A 484 25.76 10.60 -10.64
CA TYR A 484 25.52 9.15 -10.58
C TYR A 484 26.42 8.40 -11.56
N ARG A 485 26.75 7.16 -11.22
CA ARG A 485 27.31 6.17 -12.15
C ARG A 485 26.61 4.83 -11.90
N ASN A 486 25.97 4.28 -12.93
CA ASN A 486 25.19 3.03 -12.84
C ASN A 486 24.15 3.06 -11.70
N GLY A 487 23.48 4.21 -11.52
CA GLY A 487 22.47 4.40 -10.46
C GLY A 487 23.03 4.65 -9.06
N ILE A 488 24.35 4.60 -8.86
CA ILE A 488 25.00 4.85 -7.57
C ILE A 488 25.47 6.31 -7.50
N GLU A 489 25.18 6.98 -6.40
CA GLU A 489 25.66 8.34 -6.11
C GLU A 489 27.15 8.32 -5.82
N ILE A 490 27.92 9.09 -6.59
CA ILE A 490 29.39 9.16 -6.43
C ILE A 490 29.88 10.55 -6.03
N LYS A 491 29.04 11.59 -6.17
CA LYS A 491 29.45 12.99 -5.96
C LYS A 491 28.27 13.90 -5.63
N TYR A 492 28.46 14.82 -4.69
CA TYR A 492 27.60 16.00 -4.48
C TYR A 492 28.43 17.28 -4.66
N ASP A 493 28.05 18.19 -5.55
CA ASP A 493 28.65 19.55 -5.67
C ASP A 493 30.19 19.61 -5.62
N ASN A 494 30.88 18.61 -6.19
CA ASN A 494 32.34 18.44 -6.16
C ASN A 494 32.98 17.73 -4.96
N VAL A 495 32.18 17.23 -4.03
CA VAL A 495 32.59 16.31 -2.97
C VAL A 495 32.33 14.87 -3.41
N ILE A 496 33.38 14.05 -3.47
CA ILE A 496 33.28 12.61 -3.76
C ILE A 496 32.72 11.90 -2.53
N ILE A 497 31.73 11.04 -2.73
CA ILE A 497 31.14 10.20 -1.70
C ILE A 497 31.74 8.80 -1.84
N LYS A 498 32.13 8.16 -0.73
CA LYS A 498 32.45 6.72 -0.76
C LYS A 498 31.12 5.96 -0.78
N PRO A 499 30.81 5.16 -1.81
CA PRO A 499 29.64 4.30 -1.80
C PRO A 499 29.74 3.34 -0.62
N GLU A 500 28.65 3.16 0.13
CA GLU A 500 28.62 2.23 1.29
C GLU A 500 28.48 0.75 0.87
N ILE A 501 28.60 0.46 -0.43
CA ILE A 501 28.54 -0.89 -0.99
C ILE A 501 29.58 -0.97 -2.11
N ASP A 502 30.56 -1.85 -1.95
CA ASP A 502 31.51 -2.25 -2.98
C ASP A 502 30.81 -3.28 -3.90
N PRO A 503 30.48 -2.96 -5.17
CA PRO A 503 30.05 -3.97 -6.11
C PRO A 503 31.32 -4.59 -6.69
N ILE A 504 31.58 -5.83 -6.30
CA ILE A 504 32.52 -6.78 -6.91
C ILE A 504 33.98 -6.66 -6.43
N THR A 505 34.34 -7.53 -5.48
CA THR A 505 35.63 -8.24 -5.54
C THR A 505 35.35 -9.73 -5.70
N GLU A 506 35.14 -10.16 -6.93
CA GLU A 506 35.60 -11.47 -7.39
C GLU A 506 36.88 -11.22 -8.19
N GLU A 507 38.03 -11.45 -7.54
CA GLU A 507 39.19 -12.20 -8.05
C GLU A 507 40.15 -12.51 -6.90
#